data_AF-A0A1S4EQI1-F1
#
_entry.id   AF-A0A1S4EQI1-F1
#
_cell.length_a   1.000
_cell.length_b   1.000
_cell.length_c   1.000
_cell.angle_alpha   90.00
_cell.angle_beta   90.00
_cell.angle_gamma   90.00
#
_symmetry.space_group_name_H-M   'P 1'
#
loop_
_entity.id
_entity.type
_entity.pdbx_description
1 polymer ?
#
loop_
_entity_poly.entity_id
_entity_poly.type
_entity_poly.pdbx_seq_one_letter_code
_entity_poly.pdbx_strand_id
1 'polypeptide(L)'
;SESSSNKEFETLTAKFHFVDLAGSERLKRTGATGDRAKEGISINCGLLALGNVISALGDKSKRAIHIPYRDSKLTRLLQDSLG
;
A
#
# COMPACT_ATOMS: atom_id res chain seq x y z
N SER A 1 -49.20 19.63 12.55
CA SER A 1 -49.06 18.18 12.38
C SER A 1 -47.77 17.93 11.63
N GLU A 2 -46.90 17.11 12.23
CA GLU A 2 -45.78 16.38 11.60
C GLU A 2 -44.66 17.20 10.93
N SER A 3 -43.68 17.57 11.75
CA SER A 3 -42.30 17.80 11.33
C SER A 3 -41.71 16.49 10.81
N SER A 4 -41.61 16.35 9.49
CA SER A 4 -40.98 15.22 8.80
C SER A 4 -39.51 15.13 9.23
N SER A 5 -39.23 14.23 10.18
CA SER A 5 -37.87 13.86 10.57
C SER A 5 -37.23 13.10 9.41
N ASN A 6 -36.36 13.77 8.66
CA ASN A 6 -35.46 13.12 7.73
C ASN A 6 -34.54 12.22 8.55
N LYS A 7 -34.84 10.91 8.59
CA LYS A 7 -33.94 9.91 9.19
C LYS A 7 -32.73 9.81 8.27
N GLU A 8 -31.61 10.37 8.72
CA GLU A 8 -30.30 10.10 8.14
C GLU A 8 -30.01 8.60 8.32
N PHE A 9 -29.82 7.89 7.20
CA PHE A 9 -29.43 6.49 7.23
C PHE A 9 -27.90 6.42 7.28
N GLU A 10 -27.36 5.94 8.39
CA GLU A 10 -25.93 5.60 8.46
C GLU A 10 -25.66 4.30 7.70
N THR A 11 -24.71 4.34 6.76
CA THR A 11 -24.25 3.16 6.03
C THR A 11 -22.85 2.77 6.49
N LEU A 12 -22.71 1.56 7.00
CA LEU A 12 -21.40 0.98 7.33
C LEU A 12 -20.89 0.12 6.18
N THR A 13 -19.68 0.40 5.68
CA THR A 13 -19.02 -0.41 4.65
C THR A 13 -17.77 -1.06 5.23
N ALA A 14 -17.61 -2.36 5.02
CA ALA A 14 -16.40 -3.11 5.34
C ALA A 14 -15.73 -3.58 4.04
N LYS A 15 -14.40 -3.49 3.96
CA LYS A 15 -13.60 -4.04 2.87
C LYS A 15 -12.67 -5.10 3.46
N PHE A 16 -12.56 -6.24 2.78
CA PHE A 16 -11.61 -7.29 3.13
C PHE A 16 -10.71 -7.55 1.92
N HIS A 17 -9.39 -7.48 2.12
CA HIS A 17 -8.41 -7.58 1.04
C HIS A 17 -7.58 -8.85 1.20
N PHE A 18 -7.59 -9.71 0.18
CA PHE A 18 -6.60 -10.78 0.02
C PHE A 18 -5.46 -10.27 -0.83
N VAL A 19 -4.29 -10.09 -0.23
CA VAL A 19 -3.10 -9.55 -0.90
C VAL A 19 -2.03 -10.62 -0.91
N ASP A 20 -1.66 -11.06 -2.11
CA ASP A 20 -0.53 -11.95 -2.35
C ASP A 20 0.59 -11.13 -3.01
N LEU A 21 1.77 -11.11 -2.38
CA LEU A 21 2.89 -10.29 -2.80
C LEU A 21 3.98 -11.17 -3.42
N ALA A 22 4.66 -10.60 -4.41
CA ALA A 22 5.83 -11.24 -5.00
C ALA A 22 6.97 -11.42 -3.99
N GLY A 23 7.92 -12.30 -4.33
CA GLY A 23 9.10 -12.57 -3.52
C GLY A 23 9.94 -11.32 -3.26
N SER A 24 10.45 -11.20 -2.03
CA SER A 24 11.26 -10.07 -1.57
C SER A 24 12.77 -10.29 -1.72
N GLU A 25 13.18 -11.30 -2.48
CA GLU A 25 14.57 -11.63 -2.70
C GLU A 25 15.31 -10.53 -3.46
N ARG A 26 16.55 -10.28 -3.03
CA ARG A 26 17.41 -9.31 -3.71
C ARG A 26 17.87 -9.90 -5.03
N LEU A 27 17.66 -9.15 -6.11
CA LEU A 27 18.04 -9.57 -7.47
C LEU A 27 19.48 -10.07 -7.58
N LYS A 28 20.43 -9.41 -6.88
CA LYS A 28 21.85 -9.81 -6.82
C LYS A 28 22.08 -11.27 -6.39
N ARG A 29 21.13 -11.89 -5.68
CA ARG A 29 21.21 -13.28 -5.19
C ARG A 29 20.58 -14.30 -6.15
N THR A 30 19.87 -13.84 -7.18
CA THR A 30 19.07 -14.70 -8.07
C THR A 30 19.82 -15.17 -9.30
N GLY A 31 20.92 -14.50 -9.67
CA GLY A 31 21.62 -14.76 -10.94
C GLY A 31 20.80 -14.41 -12.20
N ALA A 32 19.65 -13.75 -12.06
CA ALA A 32 18.79 -13.39 -13.18
C ALA A 32 19.46 -12.32 -14.07
N THR A 33 19.31 -12.48 -15.38
CA THR A 33 19.87 -11.59 -16.42
C THR A 33 18.79 -11.18 -17.43
N GLY A 34 19.11 -10.20 -18.29
CA GLY A 34 18.22 -9.76 -19.36
C GLY A 34 16.86 -9.30 -18.85
N ASP A 35 15.79 -9.80 -19.47
CA ASP A 35 14.42 -9.39 -19.12
C ASP A 35 13.99 -9.87 -17.74
N ARG A 36 14.50 -11.01 -17.27
CA ARG A 36 14.22 -11.50 -15.90
C ARG A 36 14.85 -10.59 -14.84
N ALA A 37 15.99 -9.97 -15.15
CA ALA A 37 16.56 -8.93 -14.31
C ALA A 37 15.69 -7.67 -14.28
N LYS A 38 15.19 -7.22 -15.43
CA LYS A 38 14.28 -6.06 -15.52
C LYS A 38 12.99 -6.29 -14.74
N GLU A 39 12.40 -7.48 -14.86
CA GLU A 39 11.22 -7.90 -14.09
C GLU A 39 11.49 -7.83 -12.59
N GLY A 40 12.59 -8.44 -12.13
CA GLY A 40 12.96 -8.42 -10.71
C GLY A 40 13.28 -7.02 -10.17
N ILE A 41 13.79 -6.11 -11.00
CA ILE A 41 13.93 -4.68 -10.63
C ILE A 41 12.55 -4.07 -10.40
N SER A 42 11.61 -4.28 -11.31
CA SER A 42 10.25 -3.74 -11.20
C SER A 42 9.51 -4.24 -9.96
N ILE A 43 9.62 -5.55 -9.67
CA ILE A 43 9.08 -6.16 -8.44
C ILE A 43 9.70 -5.49 -7.20
N ASN A 44 11.02 -5.37 -7.16
CA ASN A 44 11.73 -4.77 -6.03
C ASN A 44 11.36 -3.29 -5.82
N CYS A 45 11.08 -2.53 -6.88
CA CYS A 45 10.60 -1.15 -6.76
C CYS A 45 9.27 -1.08 -5.98
N GLY A 46 8.31 -1.96 -6.30
CA GLY A 46 7.02 -2.00 -5.59
C GLY A 46 7.17 -2.38 -4.13
N LEU A 47 7.95 -3.42 -3.84
CA LEU A 47 8.18 -3.90 -2.48
C LEU A 47 9.00 -2.91 -1.63
N LEU A 48 9.96 -2.21 -2.23
CA LEU A 48 10.72 -1.16 -1.57
C LEU A 48 9.83 0.03 -1.18
N ALA A 49 8.97 0.48 -2.11
CA ALA A 49 8.01 1.54 -1.81
C ALA A 49 7.09 1.15 -0.65
N LEU A 50 6.62 -0.11 -0.63
CA LEU A 50 5.84 -0.65 0.48
C LEU A 50 6.60 -0.62 1.81
N GLY A 51 7.86 -1.06 1.82
CA GLY A 51 8.73 -1.00 3.00
C GLY A 51 8.94 0.44 3.52
N ASN A 52 9.10 1.41 2.62
CA ASN A 52 9.24 2.82 2.96
C ASN A 52 7.96 3.39 3.60
N VAL A 53 6.79 3.07 3.04
CA VAL A 53 5.48 3.47 3.59
C VAL A 53 5.29 2.91 4.99
N ILE A 54 5.51 1.61 5.19
CA ILE A 54 5.36 0.96 6.50
C ILE A 54 6.33 1.58 7.52
N SER A 55 7.58 1.83 7.11
CA SER A 55 8.58 2.46 7.98
C SER A 55 8.17 3.87 8.41
N ALA A 56 7.61 4.66 7.48
CA ALA A 56 7.13 6.02 7.76
C ALA A 56 5.92 6.02 8.72
N LEU A 57 5.01 5.05 8.59
CA LEU A 57 3.86 4.88 9.50
C LEU A 57 4.27 4.43 10.90
N GLY A 58 5.29 3.57 10.99
CA GLY A 58 5.81 3.04 12.25
C GLY A 58 6.59 4.07 13.08
N ASP A 59 7.25 5.03 12.43
CA ASP A 59 8.04 6.06 13.10
C ASP A 59 7.15 7.19 13.66
N LYS A 60 6.91 7.16 14.97
CA LYS A 60 6.09 8.16 15.67
C LYS A 60 6.64 9.58 15.57
N SER A 61 7.96 9.75 15.35
CA SER A 61 8.58 11.06 15.15
C SER A 61 8.28 11.66 13.77
N LYS A 62 7.91 10.81 12.81
CA LYS A 62 7.63 11.18 11.41
C LYS A 62 6.14 11.15 11.06
N ARG A 63 5.23 10.95 12.03
CA ARG A 63 3.78 10.92 11.79
C ARG A 63 3.20 12.20 11.19
N ALA A 64 3.92 13.33 11.28
CA ALA A 64 3.56 14.59 10.62
C ALA A 64 4.17 14.76 9.22
N ILE A 65 4.98 13.80 8.76
CA ILE A 65 5.68 13.83 7.47
C ILE A 65 4.85 13.04 6.46
N HIS A 66 4.76 13.59 5.24
CA HIS A 66 4.10 12.97 4.10
C HIS A 66 4.45 11.47 3.94
N ILE A 67 3.42 10.61 3.89
CA ILE A 67 3.59 9.18 3.60
C ILE A 67 3.58 8.95 2.08
N PRO A 68 4.62 8.33 1.49
CA PRO A 68 4.81 8.28 0.04
C PRO A 68 4.01 7.15 -0.63
N TYR A 69 2.71 7.06 -0.37
CA TYR A 69 1.83 6.06 -1.00
C TYR A 69 1.84 6.13 -2.55
N ARG A 70 2.21 7.28 -3.12
CA ARG A 70 2.20 7.55 -4.55
C ARG A 70 3.41 6.99 -5.30
N ASP A 71 4.45 6.55 -4.61
CA ASP A 71 5.69 6.05 -5.23
C ASP A 71 5.49 4.74 -6.00
N SER A 72 4.42 3.99 -5.71
CA SER A 72 4.05 2.81 -6.47
C SER A 72 2.54 2.62 -6.59
N LYS A 73 2.12 1.89 -7.63
CA LYS A 73 0.71 1.47 -7.77
C LYS A 73 0.29 0.56 -6.61
N LEU A 74 1.20 -0.29 -6.13
CA LEU A 74 0.96 -1.21 -5.01
C LEU A 74 0.60 -0.44 -3.73
N THR A 75 1.45 0.50 -3.33
CA THR A 75 1.23 1.32 -2.11
C THR A 75 0.01 2.22 -2.24
N ARG A 76 -0.34 2.67 -3.44
CA ARG A 76 -1.55 3.46 -3.68
C ARG A 76 -2.83 2.63 -3.57
N LEU A 77 -2.81 1.38 -4.03
CA LEU A 77 -3.94 0.45 -3.90
C LEU A 77 -4.16 0.05 -2.43
N LEU A 78 -3.07 -0.12 -1.69
CA LEU A 78 -3.09 -0.56 -0.28
C LEU A 78 -3.21 0.60 0.72
N GLN A 79 -3.32 1.85 0.25
CA GLN A 79 -3.35 3.03 1.12
C GLN A 79 -4.46 2.91 2.19
N ASP A 80 -5.69 2.57 1.77
CA ASP A 80 -6.83 2.37 2.68
C ASP A 80 -6.61 1.24 3.71
N SER A 81 -5.69 0.31 3.43
CA SER A 81 -5.43 -0.87 4.27
C SER A 81 -4.24 -0.71 5.22
N LEU A 82 -3.32 0.22 4.96
CA LEU A 82 -2.07 0.38 5.71
C LEU A 82 -2.14 1.47 6.78
N GLY A 83 -3.08 2.42 6.66
CA GLY A 83 -3.26 3.54 7.59
C GLY A 83 -3.76 4.80 6.91
#